data_AF-A0A1Z3LYK0-F1
#
_entry.id   AF-A0A1Z3LYK0-F1
#
_cell.length_a   1.000
_cell.length_b   1.000
_cell.length_c   1.000
_cell.angle_alpha   90.00
_cell.angle_beta   90.00
_cell.angle_gamma   90.00
#
_symmetry.space_group_name_H-M   'P 1'
#
loop_
_entity.id
_entity.type
_entity.pdbx_description
1 polymer ?
#
loop_
_entity_poly.entity_id
_entity_poly.type
_entity_poly.pdbx_seq_one_letter_code
_entity_poly.pdbx_strand_id
1 'polypeptide(L)'
;MSSKSFKPLGVRGALLVFVVSLALGVLGGVLGVVLSDQPGVAGFAMTAAMLALVMAGTLLICIWWWRHLDEAAREAHKWSWFWGGMGGMAVGAVLLLVLSLRRDEILLPRWVGETPPDLLLSGMMAILLFQVAGYSLAWAWWWLGRR
;
A
#
# COMPACT_ATOMS: atom_id res chain seq x y z
N MET A 1 24.55 -1.51 18.86
CA MET A 1 25.05 -1.06 17.53
C MET A 1 24.66 0.40 17.36
N SER A 2 25.63 1.33 17.37
CA SER A 2 25.37 2.76 17.14
C SER A 2 24.93 2.96 15.69
N SER A 3 23.65 3.22 15.45
CA SER A 3 23.16 3.54 14.11
C SER A 3 23.65 4.93 13.74
N LYS A 4 24.60 5.03 12.80
CA LYS A 4 24.93 6.30 12.16
C LYS A 4 23.63 6.93 11.64
N SER A 5 23.28 8.10 12.16
CA SER A 5 22.19 8.92 11.65
C SER A 5 22.57 9.39 10.25
N PHE A 6 21.78 9.00 9.23
CA PHE A 6 22.00 9.46 7.87
C PHE A 6 21.42 10.87 7.72
N LYS A 7 22.05 11.69 6.87
CA LYS A 7 21.52 13.02 6.58
C LYS A 7 20.15 12.89 5.90
N PRO A 8 19.18 13.76 6.25
CA PRO A 8 17.88 13.74 5.62
C PRO A 8 17.98 14.04 4.13
N LEU A 9 17.20 13.30 3.35
CA LEU A 9 17.08 13.55 1.92
C LEU A 9 16.34 14.87 1.72
N GLY A 10 16.88 15.75 0.87
CA GLY A 10 16.12 16.89 0.37
C GLY A 10 14.96 16.46 -0.53
N VAL A 11 14.11 17.41 -0.92
CA VAL A 11 12.90 17.17 -1.74
C VAL A 11 13.18 16.33 -3.00
N ARG A 12 14.30 16.58 -3.70
CA ARG A 12 14.69 15.81 -4.88
C ARG A 12 14.93 14.33 -4.57
N GLY A 13 15.56 14.02 -3.44
CA GLY A 13 15.79 12.64 -3.00
C GLY A 13 14.48 11.94 -2.62
N ALA A 14 13.58 12.65 -1.94
CA ALA A 14 12.25 12.13 -1.63
C ALA A 14 11.42 11.86 -2.90
N LEU A 15 11.45 12.77 -3.88
CA LEU A 15 10.79 12.60 -5.17
C LEU A 15 11.36 11.41 -5.95
N LEU A 16 12.69 11.24 -5.95
CA LEU A 16 13.33 10.09 -6.59
C LEU A 16 12.87 8.78 -5.97
N VAL A 17 12.85 8.68 -4.64
CA VAL A 17 12.35 7.48 -3.93
C VAL A 17 10.90 7.21 -4.29
N PHE A 18 10.04 8.23 -4.32
CA PHE A 18 8.65 8.09 -4.73
C PHE A 18 8.52 7.55 -6.16
N VAL A 19 9.23 8.14 -7.13
CA VAL A 19 9.17 7.72 -8.54
C VAL A 19 9.69 6.30 -8.72
N VAL A 20 10.80 5.94 -8.07
CA VAL A 20 11.37 4.58 -8.16
C VAL A 20 10.41 3.55 -7.56
N SER A 21 9.84 3.82 -6.38
CA SER A 21 8.85 2.94 -5.76
C SER A 21 7.59 2.78 -6.61
N LEU A 22 7.10 3.87 -7.21
CA LEU A 22 5.96 3.83 -8.13
C LEU A 22 6.27 3.01 -9.39
N ALA A 23 7.45 3.22 -9.99
CA ALA A 23 7.90 2.48 -11.17
C ALA A 23 8.03 0.97 -10.88
N LEU A 24 8.54 0.59 -9.71
CA LEU A 24 8.61 -0.82 -9.28
C LEU A 24 7.22 -1.44 -9.10
N GLY A 25 6.27 -0.70 -8.52
CA GLY A 25 4.88 -1.14 -8.39
C GLY A 25 4.22 -1.37 -9.76
N VAL A 26 4.38 -0.41 -10.68
CA VAL A 26 3.87 -0.50 -12.06
C VAL A 26 4.50 -1.68 -12.80
N LEU A 27 5.83 -1.82 -12.72
CA LEU A 27 6.55 -2.95 -13.31
C LEU A 27 6.05 -4.27 -12.75
N GLY A 28 5.82 -4.36 -11.44
CA GLY A 28 5.29 -5.55 -10.80
C GLY A 28 3.89 -5.92 -11.28
N GLY A 29 3.02 -4.92 -11.47
CA GLY A 29 1.68 -5.13 -12.04
C GLY A 29 1.73 -5.61 -13.49
N VAL A 30 2.53 -4.95 -14.34
CA VAL A 30 2.69 -5.34 -15.76
C VAL A 30 3.26 -6.74 -15.90
N LEU A 31 4.33 -7.07 -15.17
CA LEU A 31 4.92 -8.41 -15.18
C LEU A 31 3.95 -9.46 -14.63
N GLY A 32 3.15 -9.10 -13.62
CA GLY A 32 2.10 -9.96 -13.07
C GLY A 32 1.09 -10.39 -14.13
N VAL A 33 0.63 -9.46 -14.98
CA VAL A 33 -0.29 -9.75 -16.10
C VAL A 33 0.38 -10.65 -17.15
N VAL A 34 1.62 -10.36 -17.52
CA VAL A 34 2.34 -11.16 -18.53
C VAL A 34 2.58 -12.59 -18.04
N LEU A 35 2.87 -12.76 -16.75
CA LEU A 35 3.13 -14.09 -16.17
C LEU A 35 1.85 -14.86 -15.83
N SER A 36 0.70 -14.18 -15.65
CA SER A 36 -0.56 -14.86 -15.32
C SER A 36 -1.11 -15.73 -16.44
N ASP A 37 -0.70 -15.48 -17.69
CA ASP A 37 -1.11 -16.28 -18.85
C ASP A 37 -0.38 -17.63 -18.94
N GLN A 38 0.66 -17.85 -18.13
CA GLN A 38 1.43 -19.09 -18.14
C GLN A 38 0.71 -20.18 -17.32
N PRO A 39 0.27 -21.28 -17.95
CA PRO A 39 -0.47 -22.31 -17.23
C PRO A 39 0.45 -23.19 -16.36
N GLY A 40 -0.16 -23.83 -15.36
CA GLY A 40 0.46 -24.87 -14.56
C GLY A 40 1.36 -24.37 -13.42
N VAL A 41 2.02 -25.32 -12.75
CA VAL A 41 2.81 -25.07 -11.53
C VAL A 41 3.99 -24.13 -11.79
N ALA A 42 4.62 -24.22 -12.96
CA ALA A 42 5.72 -23.35 -13.33
C ALA A 42 5.27 -21.88 -13.45
N GLY A 43 4.14 -21.62 -14.12
CA GLY A 43 3.56 -20.27 -14.22
C GLY A 43 3.23 -19.68 -12.84
N PHE A 44 2.56 -20.46 -11.99
CA PHE A 44 2.28 -20.06 -10.62
C PHE A 44 3.55 -19.71 -9.83
N ALA A 45 4.57 -20.58 -9.87
CA ALA A 45 5.82 -20.38 -9.16
C ALA A 45 6.58 -19.14 -9.64
N MET A 46 6.60 -18.89 -10.96
CA MET A 46 7.21 -17.69 -11.54
C MET A 46 6.51 -16.41 -11.10
N THR A 47 5.18 -16.38 -11.15
CA THR A 47 4.38 -15.22 -10.70
C THR A 47 4.61 -14.96 -9.21
N ALA A 48 4.57 -15.99 -8.37
CA ALA A 48 4.82 -15.86 -6.94
C ALA A 48 6.24 -15.36 -6.64
N ALA A 49 7.26 -15.93 -7.29
CA ALA A 49 8.65 -15.52 -7.13
C ALA A 49 8.87 -14.06 -7.58
N MET A 50 8.31 -13.68 -8.73
CA MET A 50 8.39 -12.32 -9.24
C MET A 50 7.74 -11.32 -8.28
N LEU A 51 6.50 -11.57 -7.83
CA LEU A 51 5.82 -10.69 -6.86
C LEU A 51 6.60 -10.58 -5.54
N ALA A 52 7.13 -11.71 -5.04
CA ALA A 52 7.96 -11.71 -3.84
C ALA A 52 9.23 -10.85 -4.01
N LEU A 53 9.88 -10.91 -5.16
CA LEU A 53 11.06 -10.08 -5.47
C LEU A 53 10.73 -8.59 -5.53
N VAL A 54 9.62 -8.21 -6.19
CA VAL A 54 9.18 -6.80 -6.23
C VAL A 54 8.82 -6.30 -4.83
N MET A 55 8.14 -7.11 -4.02
CA MET A 55 7.82 -6.76 -2.63
C MET A 55 9.08 -6.62 -1.77
N ALA A 56 10.05 -7.54 -1.91
CA ALA A 56 11.32 -7.47 -1.21
C ALA A 56 12.12 -6.22 -1.61
N GLY A 57 12.22 -5.91 -2.90
CA GLY A 57 12.88 -4.70 -3.39
C GLY A 57 12.24 -3.42 -2.85
N THR A 58 10.92 -3.35 -2.87
CA THR A 58 10.16 -2.21 -2.32
C THR A 58 10.41 -2.06 -0.82
N LEU A 59 10.41 -3.16 -0.06
CA LEU A 59 10.71 -3.15 1.37
C LEU A 59 12.12 -2.66 1.67
N LEU A 60 13.12 -3.08 0.87
CA LEU A 60 14.50 -2.62 1.03
C LEU A 60 14.63 -1.12 0.79
N ILE A 61 13.92 -0.58 -0.22
CA ILE A 61 13.86 0.87 -0.47
C ILE A 61 13.22 1.59 0.71
N CYS A 62 12.11 1.08 1.25
CA CYS A 62 11.46 1.63 2.43
C CYS A 62 12.38 1.64 3.66
N ILE A 63 13.09 0.54 3.94
CA ILE A 63 14.05 0.45 5.04
C ILE A 63 15.19 1.46 4.85
N TRP A 64 15.72 1.55 3.63
CA TRP A 64 16.78 2.49 3.31
C TRP A 64 16.30 3.94 3.50
N TRP A 65 15.12 4.28 2.99
CA TRP A 65 14.53 5.61 3.11
C TRP A 65 14.24 5.98 4.57
N TRP A 66 13.67 5.05 5.35
CA TRP A 66 13.38 5.21 6.77
C TRP A 66 14.61 5.63 7.60
N ARG A 67 15.79 5.09 7.25
CA ARG A 67 17.06 5.42 7.91
C ARG A 67 17.53 6.84 7.64
N HIS A 68 17.01 7.49 6.60
CA HIS A 68 17.29 8.88 6.24
C HIS A 68 16.23 9.85 6.73
N LEU A 69 15.16 9.40 7.39
CA LEU A 69 14.18 10.32 7.97
C LEU A 69 14.68 10.87 9.31
N ASP A 70 14.38 12.14 9.56
CA ASP A 70 14.54 12.74 10.88
C ASP A 70 13.49 12.19 11.86
N GLU A 71 13.66 12.51 13.14
CA GLU A 71 12.77 11.97 14.18
C GLU A 71 11.35 12.51 14.08
N ALA A 72 11.18 13.78 13.70
CA ALA A 72 9.87 14.40 13.55
C ALA A 72 9.06 13.71 12.43
N ALA A 73 9.69 13.47 11.28
CA ALA A 73 9.08 12.74 10.17
C ALA A 73 8.76 11.29 10.55
N ARG A 74 9.66 10.59 11.26
CA ARG A 74 9.39 9.22 11.74
C ARG A 74 8.21 9.16 12.70
N GLU A 75 8.12 10.10 13.63
CA GLU A 75 6.97 10.21 14.54
C GLU A 75 5.68 10.51 13.78
N ALA A 76 5.72 11.41 12.79
CA ALA A 76 4.58 11.67 11.92
C ALA A 76 4.11 10.39 11.21
N HIS A 77 5.03 9.60 10.64
CA HIS A 77 4.70 8.33 9.98
C HIS A 77 4.07 7.33 10.96
N LYS A 78 4.69 7.10 12.13
CA LYS A 78 4.20 6.15 13.13
C LYS A 78 2.81 6.54 13.65
N TRP A 79 2.64 7.80 14.02
CA TRP A 79 1.39 8.32 14.55
C TRP A 79 0.26 8.22 13.51
N SER A 80 0.55 8.62 12.27
CA SER A 80 -0.42 8.60 11.17
C SER A 80 -0.78 7.18 10.74
N TRP A 81 0.19 6.25 10.78
CA TRP A 81 -0.06 4.84 10.53
C TRP A 81 -1.00 4.23 11.58
N PHE A 82 -0.70 4.46 12.86
CA PHE A 82 -1.49 3.88 13.95
C PHE A 82 -2.90 4.48 14.01
N TRP A 83 -3.05 5.80 14.04
CA TRP A 83 -4.37 6.41 14.19
C TRP A 83 -5.12 6.54 12.89
N GLY A 84 -4.48 7.09 11.86
CA GLY A 84 -5.09 7.29 10.55
C GLY A 84 -5.24 5.98 9.79
N GLY A 85 -4.15 5.24 9.61
CA GLY A 85 -4.12 4.01 8.83
C GLY A 85 -5.03 2.93 9.40
N MET A 86 -4.87 2.58 10.68
CA MET A 86 -5.74 1.57 11.31
C MET A 86 -7.18 2.03 11.43
N GLY A 87 -7.42 3.31 11.75
CA GLY A 87 -8.77 3.88 11.82
C GLY A 87 -9.48 3.84 10.46
N GLY A 88 -8.78 4.22 9.39
CA GLY A 88 -9.26 4.11 8.02
C GLY A 88 -9.58 2.66 7.65
N MET A 89 -8.65 1.73 7.90
CA MET A 89 -8.89 0.31 7.67
C MET A 89 -10.12 -0.22 8.42
N ALA A 90 -10.33 0.20 9.67
CA ALA A 90 -11.50 -0.20 10.45
C ALA A 90 -12.81 0.28 9.80
N VAL A 91 -12.86 1.52 9.31
CA VAL A 91 -14.00 2.05 8.53
C VAL A 91 -14.22 1.22 7.27
N GLY A 92 -13.16 0.97 6.49
CA GLY A 92 -13.25 0.14 5.29
C GLY A 92 -13.75 -1.28 5.59
N ALA A 93 -13.28 -1.89 6.68
CA ALA A 93 -13.71 -3.22 7.11
C ALA A 93 -15.19 -3.24 7.52
N VAL A 94 -15.67 -2.24 8.26
CA VAL A 94 -17.10 -2.11 8.60
C VAL A 94 -17.95 -2.00 7.33
N LEU A 95 -17.54 -1.18 6.36
CA LEU A 95 -18.26 -1.05 5.10
C LEU A 95 -18.30 -2.36 4.31
N LEU A 96 -17.17 -3.05 4.17
CA LEU A 96 -17.13 -4.35 3.49
C LEU A 96 -17.95 -5.42 4.22
N LEU A 97 -17.97 -5.43 5.55
CA LEU A 97 -18.79 -6.34 6.34
C LEU A 97 -20.29 -6.06 6.13
N VAL A 98 -20.70 -4.78 6.14
CA VAL A 98 -22.09 -4.41 5.84
C VAL A 98 -22.48 -4.86 4.44
N LEU A 99 -21.64 -4.60 3.43
CA LEU A 99 -21.88 -5.04 2.05
C LEU A 99 -22.02 -6.57 1.96
N SER A 100 -21.16 -7.31 2.67
CA SER A 100 -21.19 -8.78 2.70
C SER A 100 -22.47 -9.32 3.37
N LEU A 101 -22.88 -8.72 4.49
CA LEU A 101 -24.06 -9.15 5.25
C LEU A 101 -25.39 -8.72 4.61
N ARG A 102 -25.37 -7.69 3.75
CA ARG A 102 -26.56 -7.15 3.05
C ARG A 102 -26.48 -7.36 1.55
N ARG A 103 -25.78 -8.41 1.11
CA ARG A 103 -25.52 -8.72 -0.31
C ARG A 103 -26.78 -8.83 -1.17
N ASP A 104 -27.90 -9.27 -0.59
CA ASP A 104 -29.17 -9.45 -1.32
C ASP A 104 -29.91 -8.11 -1.54
N GLU A 105 -29.51 -7.06 -0.84
CA GLU A 105 -30.13 -5.73 -0.89
C GLU A 105 -29.28 -4.71 -1.67
N ILE A 106 -28.03 -5.06 -1.98
CA ILE A 106 -27.04 -4.12 -2.53
C ILE A 106 -26.54 -4.61 -3.87
N LEU A 107 -26.83 -3.83 -4.92
CA LEU A 107 -26.26 -4.03 -6.24
C LEU A 107 -24.87 -3.39 -6.29
N LEU A 108 -23.84 -4.22 -6.44
CA LEU A 108 -22.48 -3.74 -6.66
C LEU A 108 -22.35 -3.14 -8.07
N PRO A 109 -21.62 -2.01 -8.23
CA PRO A 109 -21.30 -1.50 -9.54
C PRO A 109 -20.49 -2.50 -10.38
N ARG A 110 -20.76 -2.56 -11.70
CA ARG A 110 -20.07 -3.50 -12.61
C ARG A 110 -18.53 -3.40 -12.60
N TRP A 111 -17.98 -2.24 -12.30
CA TRP A 111 -16.53 -2.03 -12.26
C TRP A 111 -15.85 -2.73 -11.07
N VAL A 112 -16.61 -3.20 -10.07
CA VAL A 112 -16.09 -4.02 -8.95
C VAL A 112 -15.74 -5.44 -9.42
N GLY A 113 -16.26 -5.85 -10.58
CA GLY A 113 -16.09 -7.17 -11.16
C GLY A 113 -17.17 -8.16 -10.71
N GLU A 114 -17.24 -9.28 -11.41
CA GLU A 114 -18.29 -10.30 -11.24
C GLU A 114 -17.73 -11.66 -10.81
N THR A 115 -16.43 -11.90 -11.05
CA THR A 115 -15.81 -13.17 -10.71
C THR A 115 -15.28 -13.16 -9.26
N PRO A 116 -15.17 -14.33 -8.60
CA PRO A 116 -14.61 -14.38 -7.24
C PRO A 116 -13.21 -13.74 -7.10
N PRO A 117 -12.27 -13.92 -8.05
CA PRO A 117 -10.99 -13.20 -8.04
C PRO A 117 -11.14 -11.68 -8.12
N ASP A 118 -12.05 -11.16 -8.95
CA ASP A 118 -12.26 -9.71 -9.08
C ASP A 118 -12.78 -9.12 -7.77
N LEU A 119 -13.75 -9.80 -7.14
CA LEU A 119 -14.32 -9.37 -5.86
C LEU A 119 -13.28 -9.40 -4.74
N LEU A 120 -12.39 -10.40 -4.73
CA LEU A 120 -11.26 -10.46 -3.79
C LEU A 120 -10.32 -9.27 -3.99
N LEU A 121 -9.91 -9.00 -5.24
CA LEU A 121 -9.04 -7.88 -5.57
C LEU A 121 -9.69 -6.54 -5.21
N SER A 122 -10.96 -6.35 -5.54
CA SER A 122 -11.72 -5.14 -5.20
C SER A 122 -11.82 -4.92 -3.69
N GLY A 123 -12.05 -5.98 -2.90
CA GLY A 123 -12.03 -5.91 -1.45
C GLY A 123 -10.66 -5.52 -0.89
N MET A 124 -9.58 -6.12 -1.41
CA MET A 124 -8.20 -5.77 -1.04
C MET A 124 -7.89 -4.29 -1.35
N MET A 125 -8.27 -3.83 -2.54
CA MET A 125 -8.06 -2.44 -2.97
C MET A 125 -8.89 -1.45 -2.15
N ALA A 126 -10.12 -1.80 -1.78
CA ALA A 126 -10.96 -0.98 -0.92
C ALA A 126 -10.33 -0.81 0.47
N ILE A 127 -9.87 -1.90 1.11
CA ILE A 127 -9.17 -1.82 2.40
C ILE A 127 -7.92 -0.93 2.30
N LEU A 128 -7.10 -1.15 1.27
CA LEU A 128 -5.89 -0.35 1.05
C LEU A 128 -6.23 1.14 0.85
N LEU A 129 -7.28 1.45 0.07
CA LEU A 129 -7.74 2.81 -0.17
C LEU A 129 -8.12 3.50 1.15
N PHE A 130 -8.95 2.87 1.98
CA PHE A 130 -9.37 3.44 3.26
C PHE A 130 -8.20 3.59 4.23
N GLN A 131 -7.28 2.62 4.27
CA GLN A 131 -6.07 2.70 5.08
C GLN A 131 -5.20 3.89 4.65
N VAL A 132 -4.92 4.04 3.34
CA VAL A 132 -4.09 5.13 2.82
C VAL A 132 -4.78 6.48 3.00
N ALA A 133 -6.09 6.57 2.76
CA ALA A 133 -6.86 7.80 2.96
C ALA A 133 -6.82 8.25 4.43
N GLY A 134 -7.10 7.34 5.37
CA GLY A 134 -7.02 7.62 6.80
C GLY A 134 -5.62 8.03 7.23
N TYR A 135 -4.60 7.30 6.75
CA TYR A 135 -3.19 7.64 6.97
C TYR A 135 -2.85 9.06 6.47
N SER A 136 -3.24 9.41 5.24
CA SER A 136 -2.95 10.72 4.63
C SER A 136 -3.62 11.86 5.36
N LEU A 137 -4.88 11.67 5.79
CA LEU A 137 -5.61 12.67 6.58
C LEU A 137 -4.95 12.90 7.95
N ALA A 138 -4.61 11.83 8.66
CA ALA A 138 -3.91 11.91 9.94
C ALA A 138 -2.53 12.56 9.78
N TRP A 139 -1.80 12.23 8.72
CA TRP A 139 -0.51 12.83 8.43
C TRP A 139 -0.61 14.34 8.18
N ALA A 140 -1.56 14.78 7.36
CA ALA A 140 -1.81 16.20 7.12
C ALA A 140 -2.19 16.93 8.41
N TRP A 141 -3.06 16.32 9.23
CA TRP A 141 -3.46 16.85 10.52
C TRP A 141 -2.28 17.00 11.49
N TRP A 142 -1.38 16.02 11.54
CA TRP A 142 -0.20 16.04 12.41
C TRP A 142 0.69 17.27 12.16
N TRP A 143 0.84 17.66 10.89
CA TRP A 143 1.60 18.86 10.52
C TRP A 143 0.84 20.15 10.75
N LEU A 144 -0.48 20.18 10.47
CA LEU A 144 -1.31 21.36 10.70
C LEU A 144 -1.34 21.77 12.18
N GLY A 145 -1.40 20.80 13.09
CA GLY A 145 -1.40 21.05 14.54
C GLY A 145 -0.03 21.43 15.13
N ARG A 146 1.03 21.47 14.32
CA ARG A 146 2.41 21.79 14.74
C ARG A 146 3.03 22.92 13.92
N ARG A 147 2.19 23.70 13.25
CA ARG A 147 2.54 25.02 12.72
C ARG A 147 2.44 26.05 13.83
#